data_AF-T1HB19-F1
#
_entry.id   AF-T1HB19-F1
#
_cell.length_a   1.000
_cell.length_b   1.000
_cell.length_c   1.000
_cell.angle_alpha   90.00
_cell.angle_beta   90.00
_cell.angle_gamma   90.00
#
_symmetry.space_group_name_H-M   'P 1'
#
loop_
_entity.id
_entity.type
_entity.pdbx_description
1 polymer ?
#
loop_
_entity_poly.entity_id
_entity_poly.type
_entity_poly.pdbx_seq_one_letter_code
_entity_poly.pdbx_strand_id
1 'polypeptide(L)'
;MSMLVTILVSVFNRVMCSFTANIVLWWTPFLDEPGRIIRCGNYSRCFLTSNRKYKDDPRLKALLFYGSLFNQSDLPLERNSKLWGLLHEESPRNTPLLSHEVILSLFNYSSTFSRFSDLPLTLQYLPSLDDLTDQKYLVSFEAKSNLEDKLAPVVYIQSDCVTPNNRDSYVYELMNHINVDSYGECLNNKKLPVSLSNPLETMMSDELLHFVSKYKFAIAFENSVCDDYITEKLWRPLIAGTVPIYYGSPSAKNSFSKVYKCVNQNDCV
;
A
#
# COMPACT_ATOMS: atom_id res chain seq x y z
N MET A 1 -0.24 13.30 -8.87
CA MET A 1 -0.98 13.54 -7.60
C MET A 1 -0.99 12.21 -6.88
N SER A 2 -0.37 12.10 -5.69
CA SER A 2 -0.22 10.81 -4.99
C SER A 2 -1.57 10.08 -4.93
N MET A 3 -1.59 8.78 -5.23
CA MET A 3 -2.79 7.94 -5.24
C MET A 3 -3.56 8.03 -3.90
N LEU A 4 -2.83 8.25 -2.80
CA LEU A 4 -3.37 8.59 -1.47
C LEU A 4 -4.26 9.84 -1.50
N VAL A 5 -3.86 10.91 -2.18
CA VAL A 5 -4.67 12.14 -2.28
C VAL A 5 -5.96 11.89 -3.06
N THR A 6 -5.93 11.05 -4.10
CA THR A 6 -7.14 10.69 -4.88
C THR A 6 -8.08 9.79 -4.08
N ILE A 7 -7.54 8.83 -3.33
CA ILE A 7 -8.28 7.99 -2.38
C ILE A 7 -8.89 8.85 -1.27
N LEU A 8 -8.13 9.78 -0.71
CA LEU A 8 -8.63 10.74 0.25
C LEU A 8 -9.78 11.54 -0.36
N VAL A 9 -9.63 12.06 -1.58
CA VAL A 9 -10.73 12.77 -2.27
C VAL A 9 -11.94 11.86 -2.53
N SER A 10 -11.79 10.57 -2.81
CA SER A 10 -12.92 9.65 -3.02
C SER A 10 -13.62 9.26 -1.71
N VAL A 11 -12.86 9.03 -0.63
CA VAL A 11 -13.33 8.92 0.76
C VAL A 11 -14.11 10.14 1.17
N PHE A 12 -13.56 11.31 0.88
CA PHE A 12 -14.17 12.55 1.33
C PHE A 12 -15.29 13.06 0.42
N ASN A 13 -15.36 12.65 -0.84
CA ASN A 13 -16.49 13.03 -1.69
C ASN A 13 -17.82 12.43 -1.19
N ARG A 14 -17.81 11.21 -0.62
CA ARG A 14 -19.02 10.59 -0.04
C ARG A 14 -19.37 11.15 1.34
N VAL A 15 -18.37 11.56 2.12
CA VAL A 15 -18.56 12.04 3.50
C VAL A 15 -18.83 13.56 3.58
N MET A 16 -18.35 14.38 2.64
CA MET A 16 -18.15 15.84 2.86
C MET A 16 -18.82 16.82 1.89
N CYS A 17 -19.74 16.40 1.03
CA CYS A 17 -20.25 17.29 -0.04
C CYS A 17 -21.63 17.92 0.18
N SER A 18 -22.24 17.82 1.36
CA SER A 18 -23.64 18.27 1.55
C SER A 18 -23.80 19.74 1.99
N PHE A 19 -22.73 20.50 2.28
CA PHE A 19 -22.87 21.85 2.85
C PHE A 19 -21.82 22.85 2.36
N THR A 20 -22.18 24.13 2.39
CA THR A 20 -21.34 25.26 2.01
C THR A 20 -20.25 25.53 3.06
N ALA A 21 -18.97 25.33 2.67
CA ALA A 21 -17.74 25.66 3.41
C ALA A 21 -17.55 25.02 4.80
N ASN A 22 -17.13 23.74 4.81
CA ASN A 22 -16.75 23.00 6.02
C ASN A 22 -15.22 22.87 6.21
N ILE A 23 -14.77 22.76 7.46
CA ILE A 23 -13.38 22.44 7.82
C ILE A 23 -13.26 20.92 8.04
N VAL A 24 -12.18 20.36 7.50
CA VAL A 24 -11.73 18.99 7.74
C VAL A 24 -10.33 19.07 8.34
N LEU A 25 -10.13 18.42 9.49
CA LEU A 25 -8.87 18.45 10.21
C LEU A 25 -8.20 17.09 10.16
N TRP A 26 -6.98 17.05 9.63
CA TRP A 26 -6.04 15.97 9.88
C TRP A 26 -5.59 16.02 11.32
N TRP A 27 -6.15 15.13 12.14
CA TRP A 27 -5.79 15.05 13.53
C TRP A 27 -4.37 14.52 13.69
N THR A 28 -4.04 13.44 12.98
CA THR A 28 -2.66 12.95 12.81
C THR A 28 -2.07 13.60 11.55
N PRO A 29 -0.99 14.40 11.66
CA PRO A 29 -0.43 15.14 10.53
C PRO A 29 0.35 14.21 9.60
N PHE A 30 -0.37 13.48 8.75
CA PHE A 30 0.22 12.62 7.71
C PHE A 30 0.81 13.42 6.56
N LEU A 31 0.13 14.50 6.19
CA LEU A 31 0.59 15.48 5.22
C LEU A 31 0.74 16.82 5.96
N ASP A 32 1.86 17.51 5.73
CA ASP A 32 2.01 18.90 6.18
C ASP A 32 1.09 19.79 5.35
N GLU A 33 -0.16 19.91 5.80
CA GLU A 33 -1.24 20.64 5.13
C GLU A 33 -1.55 21.91 5.95
N PRO A 34 -0.81 23.02 5.74
CA PRO A 34 -1.03 24.26 6.49
C PRO A 34 -2.45 24.82 6.28
N GLY A 35 -3.08 24.47 5.16
CA GLY A 35 -4.46 24.78 4.85
C GLY A 35 -4.69 24.90 3.35
N ARG A 36 -5.53 24.04 2.77
CA ARG A 36 -5.91 24.13 1.35
C ARG A 36 -7.41 23.97 1.14
N ILE A 37 -7.92 24.64 0.11
CA ILE A 37 -9.31 24.46 -0.32
C ILE A 37 -9.36 23.31 -1.32
N ILE A 38 -10.09 22.25 -0.98
CA ILE A 38 -10.38 21.13 -1.86
C ILE A 38 -11.77 21.34 -2.46
N ARG A 39 -11.88 21.14 -3.77
CA ARG A 39 -13.17 21.11 -4.47
C ARG A 39 -13.68 19.68 -4.48
N CYS A 40 -14.91 19.50 -4.05
CA CYS A 40 -15.57 18.21 -3.97
C CYS A 40 -16.78 18.23 -4.92
N GLY A 41 -16.66 17.56 -6.06
CA GLY A 41 -17.62 17.67 -7.16
C GLY A 41 -17.73 19.09 -7.74
N ASN A 42 -18.88 19.40 -8.34
CA ASN A 42 -19.08 20.66 -9.06
C ASN A 42 -19.43 21.88 -8.19
N TYR A 43 -19.85 21.67 -6.92
CA TYR A 43 -20.46 22.76 -6.13
C TYR A 43 -19.94 22.89 -4.68
N SER A 44 -19.21 21.91 -4.14
CA SER A 44 -18.81 21.92 -2.72
C SER A 44 -17.32 22.25 -2.56
N ARG A 45 -16.99 23.08 -1.55
CA ARG A 45 -15.62 23.45 -1.19
C ARG A 45 -15.39 23.14 0.29
N CYS A 46 -14.28 22.46 0.58
CA CYS A 46 -13.87 22.13 1.94
C CYS A 46 -12.48 22.70 2.23
N PHE A 47 -12.25 23.21 3.44
CA PHE A 47 -10.94 23.63 3.91
C PHE A 47 -10.28 22.48 4.67
N LEU A 48 -9.23 21.90 4.10
CA LEU A 48 -8.44 20.83 4.70
C LEU A 48 -7.21 21.42 5.38
N THR A 49 -6.93 21.05 6.62
CA THR A 49 -5.75 21.49 7.37
C THR A 49 -5.29 20.42 8.36
N SER A 50 -4.01 20.41 8.74
CA SER A 50 -3.48 19.67 9.88
C SER A 50 -3.35 20.53 11.16
N ASN A 51 -3.74 21.80 11.09
CA ASN A 51 -3.59 22.73 12.20
C ASN A 51 -4.68 22.52 13.27
N ARG A 52 -4.31 21.92 14.40
CA ARG A 52 -5.23 21.65 15.51
C ARG A 52 -5.83 22.89 16.19
N LYS A 53 -5.40 24.12 15.83
CA LYS A 53 -6.09 25.36 16.24
C LYS A 53 -7.58 25.36 15.85
N TYR A 54 -7.94 24.66 14.77
CA TYR A 54 -9.32 24.56 14.30
C TYR A 54 -10.17 23.50 15.03
N LYS A 55 -9.63 22.82 16.06
CA LYS A 55 -10.33 21.72 16.78
C LYS A 55 -11.68 22.14 17.39
N ASP A 56 -11.79 23.42 17.77
CA ASP A 56 -12.98 24.02 18.39
C ASP A 56 -13.75 24.95 17.44
N ASP A 57 -13.35 25.02 16.15
CA ASP A 57 -14.04 25.83 15.15
C ASP A 57 -15.44 25.22 14.85
N PRO A 58 -16.54 26.00 14.89
CA PRO A 58 -17.89 25.49 14.66
C PRO A 58 -18.10 24.95 13.23
N ARG A 59 -17.22 25.29 12.29
CA ARG A 59 -17.22 24.78 10.91
C ARG A 59 -16.51 23.43 10.78
N LEU A 60 -15.81 22.96 11.82
CA LEU A 60 -15.17 21.65 11.82
C LEU A 60 -16.22 20.55 11.80
N LYS A 61 -16.23 19.74 10.72
CA LYS A 61 -17.20 18.64 10.54
C LYS A 61 -16.60 17.26 10.66
N ALA A 62 -15.29 17.09 10.42
CA ALA A 62 -14.64 15.81 10.64
C ALA A 62 -13.17 15.91 11.03
N LEU A 63 -12.73 14.81 11.62
CA LEU A 63 -11.37 14.52 12.02
C LEU A 63 -10.87 13.32 11.23
N LEU A 64 -9.66 13.45 10.69
CA LEU A 64 -9.00 12.42 9.90
C LEU A 64 -7.80 11.87 10.63
N PHE A 65 -7.67 10.55 10.60
CA PHE A 65 -6.61 9.81 11.25
C PHE A 65 -5.89 8.95 10.22
N TYR A 66 -4.57 8.99 10.29
CA TYR A 66 -3.67 8.17 9.52
C TYR A 66 -3.12 7.10 10.45
N GLY A 67 -3.37 5.84 10.10
CA GLY A 67 -3.23 4.71 11.00
C GLY A 67 -1.82 4.53 11.53
N SER A 68 -0.79 4.75 10.69
CA SER A 68 0.61 4.58 11.08
C SER A 68 1.11 5.66 12.06
N LEU A 69 0.35 6.75 12.21
CA LEU A 69 0.61 7.81 13.19
C LEU A 69 -0.47 7.84 14.29
N PHE A 70 -1.30 6.80 14.38
CA PHE A 70 -2.36 6.72 15.37
C PHE A 70 -1.79 6.56 16.77
N ASN A 71 -2.26 7.41 17.69
CA ASN A 71 -1.89 7.36 19.10
C ASN A 71 -3.15 7.49 19.96
N GLN A 72 -3.49 6.43 20.68
CA GLN A 72 -4.68 6.37 21.54
C GLN A 72 -4.67 7.42 22.67
N SER A 73 -3.48 7.84 23.11
CA SER A 73 -3.32 8.86 24.17
C SER A 73 -3.53 10.29 23.64
N ASP A 74 -3.53 10.45 22.32
CA ASP A 74 -3.71 11.72 21.63
C ASP A 74 -5.01 11.69 20.81
N LEU A 75 -6.10 11.29 21.45
CA LEU A 75 -7.45 11.36 20.87
C LEU A 75 -8.15 12.64 21.34
N PRO A 76 -9.00 13.25 20.50
CA PRO A 76 -9.82 14.39 20.93
C PRO A 76 -10.77 13.96 22.05
N LEU A 77 -10.80 14.72 23.14
CA LEU A 77 -11.58 14.41 24.34
C LEU A 77 -13.09 14.35 24.09
N GLU A 78 -13.61 15.10 23.12
CA GLU A 78 -15.03 15.14 22.79
C GLU A 78 -15.29 14.50 21.43
N ARG A 79 -15.94 13.33 21.43
CA ARG A 79 -16.64 12.81 20.26
C ARG A 79 -17.95 13.58 20.09
N ASN A 80 -17.82 14.88 19.78
CA ASN A 80 -18.94 15.71 19.34
C ASN A 80 -19.57 15.11 18.07
N SER A 81 -20.64 15.70 17.55
CA SER A 81 -21.28 15.36 16.26
C SER A 81 -20.39 15.42 15.00
N LYS A 82 -19.06 15.40 15.18
CA LYS A 82 -18.01 15.38 14.16
C LYS A 82 -17.78 13.94 13.68
N LEU A 83 -17.65 13.75 12.38
CA LEU A 83 -17.35 12.46 11.76
C LEU A 83 -15.86 12.13 11.93
N TRP A 84 -15.52 10.86 12.11
CA TRP A 84 -14.14 10.38 12.18
C TRP A 84 -13.84 9.49 10.98
N GLY A 85 -12.78 9.82 10.24
CA GLY A 85 -12.31 9.04 9.09
C GLY A 85 -10.92 8.43 9.36
N LEU A 86 -10.75 7.15 9.05
CA LEU A 86 -9.47 6.44 9.12
C LEU A 86 -8.93 6.16 7.72
N LEU A 87 -7.66 6.51 7.49
CA LEU A 87 -6.83 5.99 6.40
C LEU A 87 -5.76 5.09 7.02
N HIS A 88 -5.69 3.82 6.62
CA HIS A 88 -4.76 2.87 7.21
C HIS A 88 -4.41 1.71 6.27
N GLU A 89 -3.19 1.75 5.72
CA GLU A 89 -2.64 0.81 4.75
C GLU A 89 -1.63 -0.18 5.34
N GLU A 90 -1.22 0.04 6.59
CA GLU A 90 -0.11 -0.70 7.21
C GLU A 90 -0.51 -2.07 7.76
N SER A 91 0.48 -2.96 7.91
CA SER A 91 0.23 -4.30 8.45
C SER A 91 -0.11 -4.29 9.96
N PRO A 92 -0.75 -5.36 10.47
CA PRO A 92 -0.88 -5.61 11.90
C PRO A 92 0.45 -5.64 12.66
N ARG A 93 1.55 -5.99 11.97
CA ARG A 93 2.89 -5.96 12.52
C ARG A 93 3.30 -4.53 12.94
N ASN A 94 2.99 -3.55 12.09
CA ASN A 94 3.40 -2.16 12.29
C ASN A 94 2.39 -1.37 13.13
N THR A 95 1.10 -1.77 13.10
CA THR A 95 0.00 -1.04 13.74
C THR A 95 -1.03 -1.99 14.38
N PRO A 96 -0.62 -2.78 15.40
CA PRO A 96 -1.45 -3.85 15.95
C PRO A 96 -2.79 -3.36 16.52
N LEU A 97 -2.84 -2.14 17.06
CA LEU A 97 -4.07 -1.55 17.60
C LEU A 97 -5.20 -1.48 16.56
N LEU A 98 -4.87 -1.16 15.30
CA LEU A 98 -5.86 -1.03 14.22
C LEU A 98 -6.29 -2.38 13.64
N SER A 99 -5.76 -3.48 14.17
CA SER A 99 -6.25 -4.84 13.89
C SER A 99 -7.38 -5.28 14.83
N HIS A 100 -7.74 -4.45 15.82
CA HIS A 100 -8.81 -4.74 16.77
C HIS A 100 -10.09 -3.96 16.44
N GLU A 101 -11.22 -4.69 16.37
CA GLU A 101 -12.55 -4.12 16.08
C GLU A 101 -12.92 -2.98 17.02
N VAL A 102 -12.54 -3.07 18.31
CA VAL A 102 -12.78 -2.01 19.31
C VAL A 102 -12.18 -0.68 18.86
N ILE A 103 -10.95 -0.67 18.35
CA ILE A 103 -10.30 0.56 17.87
C ILE A 103 -10.92 1.00 16.53
N LEU A 104 -11.17 0.07 15.61
CA LEU A 104 -11.81 0.39 14.32
C LEU A 104 -13.21 1.00 14.49
N SER A 105 -13.96 0.58 15.52
CA SER A 105 -15.31 1.10 15.83
C SER A 105 -15.34 2.59 16.26
N LEU A 106 -14.17 3.17 16.55
CA LEU A 106 -14.04 4.61 16.82
C LEU A 106 -14.29 5.45 15.56
N PHE A 107 -14.11 4.89 14.37
CA PHE A 107 -14.21 5.60 13.10
C PHE A 107 -15.57 5.39 12.46
N ASN A 108 -16.13 6.47 11.90
CA ASN A 108 -17.37 6.40 11.13
C ASN A 108 -17.14 5.88 9.71
N TYR A 109 -15.96 6.18 9.15
CA TYR A 109 -15.54 5.75 7.83
C TYR A 109 -14.11 5.26 7.87
N SER A 110 -13.83 4.24 7.08
CA SER A 110 -12.54 3.58 7.02
C SER A 110 -12.09 3.38 5.58
N SER A 111 -10.80 3.60 5.35
CA SER A 111 -10.11 3.28 4.12
C SER A 111 -8.88 2.49 4.47
N THR A 112 -8.98 1.17 4.35
CA THR A 112 -7.93 0.24 4.79
C THR A 112 -7.66 -0.84 3.76
N PHE A 113 -6.62 -1.65 3.97
CA PHE A 113 -6.36 -2.81 3.11
C PHE A 113 -7.51 -3.86 3.14
N SER A 114 -8.38 -3.85 4.16
CA SER A 114 -9.53 -4.76 4.23
C SER A 114 -10.59 -4.44 3.17
N ARG A 115 -11.08 -5.48 2.48
CA ARG A 115 -12.20 -5.36 1.53
C ARG A 115 -13.52 -4.95 2.17
N PHE A 116 -13.62 -5.04 3.49
CA PHE A 116 -14.80 -4.67 4.26
C PHE A 116 -14.77 -3.22 4.76
N SER A 117 -13.68 -2.49 4.52
CA SER A 117 -13.67 -1.05 4.78
C SER A 117 -14.59 -0.31 3.81
N ASP A 118 -15.06 0.88 4.20
CA ASP A 118 -15.97 1.68 3.39
C ASP A 118 -15.36 1.99 2.02
N LEU A 119 -14.04 2.20 1.99
CA LEU A 119 -13.25 2.40 0.77
C LEU A 119 -11.96 1.58 0.80
N PRO A 120 -12.02 0.34 0.31
CA PRO A 120 -10.90 -0.59 0.33
C PRO A 120 -9.69 -0.13 -0.48
N LEU A 121 -8.52 -0.38 0.10
CA LEU A 121 -7.19 -0.14 -0.47
C LEU A 121 -6.57 -1.42 -1.05
N THR A 122 -7.38 -2.43 -1.34
CA THR A 122 -6.94 -3.78 -1.77
C THR A 122 -6.06 -3.78 -3.03
N LEU A 123 -6.08 -2.69 -3.81
CA LEU A 123 -5.31 -2.49 -5.04
C LEU A 123 -4.41 -1.25 -4.98
N GLN A 124 -4.07 -0.71 -3.80
CA GLN A 124 -3.37 0.58 -3.65
C GLN A 124 -2.04 0.67 -4.42
N TYR A 125 -1.35 -0.45 -4.63
CA TYR A 125 -0.08 -0.48 -5.35
C TYR A 125 -0.22 -1.01 -6.79
N LEU A 126 -1.45 -1.14 -7.29
CA LEU A 126 -1.75 -1.41 -8.68
C LEU A 126 -2.49 -0.21 -9.30
N PRO A 127 -1.76 0.72 -9.96
CA PRO A 127 -2.34 1.94 -10.50
C PRO A 127 -3.40 1.68 -11.58
N SER A 128 -3.13 0.77 -12.52
CA SER A 128 -4.06 0.32 -13.55
C SER A 128 -4.00 -1.20 -13.73
N LEU A 129 -5.11 -1.79 -14.20
CA LEU A 129 -5.09 -3.17 -14.68
C LEU A 129 -4.22 -3.32 -15.93
N ASP A 130 -4.08 -2.25 -16.71
CA ASP A 130 -3.22 -2.25 -17.90
C ASP A 130 -1.76 -2.53 -17.53
N ASP A 131 -1.30 -2.11 -16.34
CA ASP A 131 0.06 -2.35 -15.84
C ASP A 131 0.38 -3.85 -15.68
N LEU A 132 -0.63 -4.72 -15.61
CA LEU A 132 -0.44 -6.18 -15.57
C LEU A 132 -0.31 -6.81 -16.95
N THR A 133 -0.72 -6.09 -18.00
CA THR A 133 -0.70 -6.55 -19.40
C THR A 133 0.33 -5.81 -20.25
N ASP A 134 0.79 -4.64 -19.78
CA ASP A 134 1.84 -3.86 -20.41
C ASP A 134 3.15 -4.65 -20.46
N GLN A 135 3.77 -4.65 -21.63
CA GLN A 135 5.04 -5.34 -21.88
C GLN A 135 6.26 -4.42 -21.69
N LYS A 136 6.09 -3.18 -21.21
CA LYS A 136 7.14 -2.17 -20.98
C LYS A 136 8.40 -2.75 -20.31
N TYR A 137 8.22 -3.60 -19.29
CA TYR A 137 9.34 -4.17 -18.53
C TYR A 137 9.70 -5.61 -18.94
N LEU A 138 8.89 -6.24 -19.79
CA LEU A 138 8.96 -7.67 -20.06
C LEU A 138 10.32 -8.04 -20.68
N VAL A 139 11.04 -8.92 -19.98
CA VAL A 139 12.23 -9.59 -20.50
C VAL A 139 11.85 -11.03 -20.82
N SER A 140 12.18 -11.51 -22.02
CA SER A 140 11.83 -12.88 -22.42
C SER A 140 12.55 -13.92 -21.55
N PHE A 141 11.95 -15.11 -21.40
CA PHE A 141 12.56 -16.20 -20.62
C PHE A 141 13.95 -16.58 -21.13
N GLU A 142 14.16 -16.57 -22.44
CA GLU A 142 15.47 -16.81 -23.07
C GLU A 142 16.48 -15.72 -22.67
N ALA A 143 16.09 -14.45 -22.75
CA ALA A 143 16.96 -13.35 -22.34
C ALA A 143 17.29 -13.40 -20.84
N LYS A 144 16.35 -13.80 -19.98
CA LYS A 144 16.60 -14.05 -18.55
C LYS A 144 17.59 -15.20 -18.34
N SER A 145 17.49 -16.27 -19.14
CA SER A 145 18.39 -17.42 -19.05
C SER A 145 19.83 -17.07 -19.43
N ASN A 146 20.01 -16.14 -20.39
CA ASN A 146 21.33 -15.62 -20.75
C ASN A 146 21.99 -14.75 -19.66
N LEU A 147 21.30 -14.46 -18.55
CA LEU A 147 21.82 -13.69 -17.42
C LEU A 147 22.23 -14.57 -16.23
N GLU A 148 22.02 -15.89 -16.28
CA GLU A 148 22.24 -16.80 -15.15
C GLU A 148 23.71 -16.89 -14.69
N ASP A 149 24.67 -16.57 -15.57
CA ASP A 149 26.09 -16.46 -15.19
C ASP A 149 26.37 -15.25 -14.27
N LYS A 150 25.46 -14.28 -14.21
CA LYS A 150 25.63 -12.99 -13.49
C LYS A 150 24.62 -12.79 -12.37
N LEU A 151 23.40 -13.29 -12.57
CA LEU A 151 22.27 -13.11 -11.67
C LEU A 151 21.75 -14.47 -11.22
N ALA A 152 21.35 -14.56 -9.96
CA ALA A 152 20.57 -15.67 -9.47
C ALA A 152 19.22 -15.77 -10.21
N PRO A 153 18.59 -16.95 -10.28
CA PRO A 153 17.24 -17.10 -10.84
C PRO A 153 16.17 -16.40 -9.99
N VAL A 154 16.43 -16.19 -8.69
CA VAL A 154 15.48 -15.64 -7.71
C VAL A 154 16.03 -14.36 -7.09
N VAL A 155 15.21 -13.32 -6.99
CA VAL A 155 15.53 -12.08 -6.28
C VAL A 155 14.74 -11.93 -4.97
N TYR A 156 15.41 -11.40 -3.93
CA TYR A 156 14.82 -11.04 -2.66
C TYR A 156 15.17 -9.59 -2.29
N ILE A 157 14.15 -8.74 -2.11
CA ILE A 157 14.34 -7.31 -1.80
C ILE A 157 13.44 -6.96 -0.60
N GLN A 158 13.96 -7.14 0.61
CA GLN A 158 13.27 -6.80 1.87
C GLN A 158 14.23 -6.15 2.85
N SER A 159 13.74 -5.14 3.58
CA SER A 159 14.51 -4.43 4.62
C SER A 159 13.95 -4.59 6.03
N ASP A 160 12.74 -5.15 6.17
CA ASP A 160 12.14 -5.45 7.47
C ASP A 160 12.36 -6.94 7.83
N CYS A 161 13.37 -7.23 8.65
CA CYS A 161 13.88 -8.59 8.82
C CYS A 161 13.32 -9.35 10.02
N VAL A 162 12.55 -8.69 10.89
CA VAL A 162 12.12 -9.27 12.18
C VAL A 162 10.63 -9.57 12.17
N THR A 163 10.13 -10.26 11.15
CA THR A 163 8.67 -10.38 10.90
C THR A 163 8.00 -11.55 11.64
N PRO A 164 6.71 -11.45 12.04
CA PRO A 164 6.02 -12.51 12.78
C PRO A 164 5.90 -13.82 11.97
N ASN A 165 5.94 -13.73 10.65
CA ASN A 165 5.86 -14.88 9.75
C ASN A 165 7.22 -15.55 9.48
N ASN A 166 8.30 -15.07 10.13
CA ASN A 166 9.66 -15.61 10.03
C ASN A 166 10.16 -15.81 8.59
N ARG A 167 9.75 -14.91 7.70
CA ARG A 167 9.95 -15.05 6.24
C ARG A 167 11.42 -15.17 5.85
N ASP A 168 12.31 -14.49 6.59
CA ASP A 168 13.75 -14.50 6.32
C ASP A 168 14.40 -15.86 6.62
N SER A 169 13.89 -16.62 7.60
CA SER A 169 14.35 -17.99 7.86
C SER A 169 13.97 -18.94 6.73
N TYR A 170 12.79 -18.76 6.13
CA TYR A 170 12.41 -19.53 4.94
C TYR A 170 13.35 -19.23 3.77
N VAL A 171 13.65 -17.95 3.52
CA VAL A 171 14.56 -17.55 2.42
C VAL A 171 15.98 -18.04 2.70
N TYR A 172 16.44 -17.97 3.94
CA TYR A 172 17.74 -18.51 4.35
C TYR A 172 17.85 -20.00 4.06
N GLU A 173 16.82 -20.80 4.38
CA GLU A 173 16.82 -22.21 4.04
C GLU A 173 16.74 -22.44 2.53
N LEU A 174 15.91 -21.67 1.82
CA LEU A 174 15.81 -21.75 0.35
C LEU A 174 17.16 -21.51 -0.34
N MET A 175 17.97 -20.59 0.18
CA MET A 175 19.31 -20.29 -0.32
C MET A 175 20.27 -21.49 -0.28
N ASN A 176 19.97 -22.53 0.50
CA ASN A 176 20.73 -23.79 0.50
C ASN A 176 20.41 -24.70 -0.70
N HIS A 177 19.29 -24.45 -1.40
CA HIS A 177 18.80 -25.30 -2.49
C HIS A 177 18.80 -24.60 -3.86
N ILE A 178 18.73 -23.27 -3.87
CA ILE A 178 18.78 -22.46 -5.09
C ILE A 178 19.48 -21.13 -4.81
N ASN A 179 20.24 -20.63 -5.78
CA ASN A 179 20.83 -19.30 -5.67
C ASN A 179 19.72 -18.23 -5.58
N VAL A 180 19.83 -17.36 -4.58
CA VAL A 180 18.96 -16.19 -4.39
C VAL A 180 19.85 -14.96 -4.23
N ASP A 181 19.60 -13.93 -5.04
CA ASP A 181 20.23 -12.64 -4.85
C ASP A 181 19.37 -11.78 -3.91
N SER A 182 19.90 -11.49 -2.72
CA SER A 182 19.27 -10.65 -1.71
C SER A 182 19.92 -9.27 -1.65
N TYR A 183 19.10 -8.25 -1.87
CA TYR A 183 19.52 -6.86 -2.11
C TYR A 183 19.09 -5.87 -1.03
N GLY A 184 18.07 -6.23 -0.24
CA GLY A 184 17.60 -5.38 0.87
C GLY A 184 18.49 -5.51 2.10
N GLU A 185 18.04 -4.97 3.23
CA GLU A 185 18.79 -5.09 4.50
C GLU A 185 18.82 -6.53 5.02
N CYS A 186 17.83 -7.35 4.65
CA CYS A 186 17.72 -8.73 5.11
C CYS A 186 18.53 -9.70 4.26
N LEU A 187 19.34 -10.55 4.90
CA LEU A 187 20.29 -11.52 4.29
C LEU A 187 21.41 -10.88 3.46
N ASN A 188 21.12 -9.85 2.66
CA ASN A 188 22.03 -8.86 2.06
C ASN A 188 23.34 -9.44 1.50
N ASN A 189 23.23 -10.42 0.61
CA ASN A 189 24.38 -11.04 -0.06
C ASN A 189 24.82 -10.29 -1.34
N LYS A 190 24.01 -9.32 -1.79
CA LYS A 190 24.27 -8.43 -2.92
C LYS A 190 23.91 -6.99 -2.54
N LYS A 191 24.49 -6.02 -3.25
CA LYS A 191 24.20 -4.59 -3.05
C LYS A 191 23.39 -4.04 -4.20
N LEU A 192 22.37 -3.24 -3.87
CA LEU A 192 21.63 -2.49 -4.88
C LEU A 192 22.53 -1.40 -5.49
N PRO A 193 22.27 -1.01 -6.75
CA PRO A 193 22.75 0.26 -7.29
C PRO A 193 22.39 1.42 -6.35
N VAL A 194 23.27 2.43 -6.27
CA VAL A 194 23.06 3.61 -5.39
C VAL A 194 21.74 4.33 -5.71
N SER A 195 21.36 4.38 -6.98
CA SER A 195 20.08 4.93 -7.46
C SER A 195 18.85 4.21 -6.88
N LEU A 196 18.99 2.94 -6.50
CA LEU A 196 17.93 2.11 -5.91
C LEU A 196 18.06 1.98 -4.38
N SER A 197 18.97 2.73 -3.74
CA SER A 197 19.28 2.55 -2.32
C SER A 197 18.23 3.12 -1.37
N ASN A 198 17.38 4.05 -1.81
CA ASN A 198 16.29 4.60 -1.01
C ASN A 198 14.97 3.87 -1.32
N PRO A 199 14.48 2.96 -0.45
CA PRO A 199 13.28 2.18 -0.75
C PRO A 199 12.02 3.05 -0.83
N LEU A 200 11.92 4.13 -0.04
CA LEU A 200 10.73 4.99 -0.01
C LEU A 200 10.49 5.70 -1.34
N GLU A 201 11.56 6.00 -2.08
CA GLU A 201 11.49 6.67 -3.38
C GLU A 201 11.43 5.69 -4.55
N THR A 202 12.02 4.50 -4.39
CA THR A 202 12.29 3.59 -5.51
C THR A 202 11.36 2.38 -5.55
N MET A 203 10.51 2.19 -4.54
CA MET A 203 9.67 1.01 -4.33
C MET A 203 8.92 0.50 -5.56
N MET A 204 8.45 1.42 -6.42
CA MET A 204 7.73 1.18 -7.67
C MET A 204 8.33 1.99 -8.85
N SER A 205 9.60 2.38 -8.78
CA SER A 205 10.22 3.17 -9.84
C SER A 205 10.45 2.33 -11.10
N ASP A 206 10.44 3.00 -12.27
CA ASP A 206 10.77 2.38 -13.56
C ASP A 206 12.12 1.63 -13.52
N GLU A 207 13.11 2.21 -12.84
CA GLU A 207 14.44 1.61 -12.69
C GLU A 207 14.38 0.30 -11.89
N LEU A 208 13.63 0.26 -10.78
CA LEU A 208 13.48 -0.96 -9.99
C LEU A 208 12.69 -2.02 -10.76
N LEU A 209 11.66 -1.63 -11.52
CA LEU A 209 10.87 -2.55 -12.34
C LEU A 209 11.73 -3.19 -13.44
N HIS A 210 12.55 -2.41 -14.14
CA HIS A 210 13.55 -2.93 -15.10
C HIS A 210 14.65 -3.78 -14.43
N PHE A 211 14.97 -3.52 -13.17
CA PHE A 211 15.92 -4.34 -12.41
C PHE A 211 15.30 -5.70 -12.06
N VAL A 212 14.09 -5.71 -11.50
CA VAL A 212 13.37 -6.93 -11.11
C VAL A 212 12.97 -7.78 -12.32
N SER A 213 12.71 -7.16 -13.48
CA SER A 213 12.31 -7.88 -14.69
C SER A 213 13.39 -8.83 -15.25
N LYS A 214 14.66 -8.63 -14.86
CA LYS A 214 15.79 -9.50 -15.24
C LYS A 214 15.76 -10.87 -14.55
N TYR A 215 15.03 -11.00 -13.45
CA TYR A 215 14.92 -12.24 -12.68
C TYR A 215 13.77 -13.12 -13.17
N LYS A 216 13.92 -14.44 -13.02
CA LYS A 216 12.83 -15.39 -13.34
C LYS A 216 11.75 -15.35 -12.27
N PHE A 217 12.18 -15.34 -11.00
CA PHE A 217 11.31 -15.32 -9.84
C PHE A 217 11.67 -14.19 -8.88
N ALA A 218 10.66 -13.66 -8.19
CA ALA A 218 10.85 -12.68 -7.12
C ALA A 218 10.09 -13.14 -5.87
N ILE A 219 10.77 -13.17 -4.73
CA ILE A 219 10.13 -13.51 -3.46
C ILE A 219 9.31 -12.30 -2.98
N ALA A 220 8.00 -12.49 -2.96
CA ALA A 220 6.97 -11.49 -2.72
C ALA A 220 6.30 -11.72 -1.36
N PHE A 221 7.09 -11.82 -0.30
CA PHE A 221 6.59 -12.12 1.04
C PHE A 221 6.18 -10.86 1.78
N GLU A 222 4.94 -10.80 2.25
CA GLU A 222 4.47 -9.73 3.13
C GLU A 222 5.16 -9.80 4.50
N ASN A 223 5.14 -8.70 5.24
CA ASN A 223 5.70 -8.65 6.60
C ASN A 223 4.70 -9.15 7.67
N SER A 224 3.45 -9.45 7.28
CA SER A 224 2.42 -10.08 8.10
C SER A 224 1.50 -10.92 7.21
N VAL A 225 0.92 -11.98 7.79
CA VAL A 225 -0.13 -12.79 7.15
C VAL A 225 -1.47 -12.26 7.63
N CYS A 226 -2.20 -11.57 6.76
CA CYS A 226 -3.49 -10.99 7.09
C CYS A 226 -4.38 -10.97 5.84
N ASP A 227 -5.68 -11.23 6.01
CA ASP A 227 -6.62 -11.18 4.90
C ASP A 227 -6.63 -9.79 4.24
N ASP A 228 -6.67 -9.80 2.92
CA ASP A 228 -6.69 -8.62 2.04
C ASP A 228 -5.44 -7.71 2.10
N TYR A 229 -4.46 -8.00 2.97
CA TYR A 229 -3.19 -7.27 3.03
C TYR A 229 -2.26 -7.68 1.86
N ILE A 230 -2.41 -6.94 0.76
CA ILE A 230 -1.64 -7.15 -0.48
C ILE A 230 -0.97 -5.83 -0.84
N THR A 231 0.35 -5.83 -0.88
CA THR A 231 1.14 -4.62 -1.06
C THR A 231 1.89 -4.60 -2.39
N GLU A 232 2.79 -3.64 -2.59
CA GLU A 232 3.71 -3.59 -3.71
C GLU A 232 4.47 -4.91 -3.91
N LYS A 233 4.66 -5.70 -2.85
CA LYS A 233 5.48 -6.92 -2.91
C LYS A 233 4.89 -7.93 -3.88
N LEU A 234 3.57 -8.03 -3.96
CA LEU A 234 2.89 -8.85 -4.97
C LEU A 234 2.85 -8.16 -6.33
N TRP A 235 2.48 -6.87 -6.37
CA TRP A 235 2.22 -6.17 -7.63
C TRP A 235 3.49 -5.87 -8.43
N ARG A 236 4.59 -5.50 -7.77
CA ARG A 236 5.87 -5.17 -8.39
C ARG A 236 6.40 -6.26 -9.33
N PRO A 237 6.55 -7.53 -8.91
CA PRO A 237 7.02 -8.57 -9.83
C PRO A 237 6.02 -8.87 -10.95
N LEU A 238 4.71 -8.81 -10.70
CA LEU A 238 3.69 -8.99 -11.74
C LEU A 238 3.83 -7.93 -12.84
N ILE A 239 3.92 -6.65 -12.45
CA ILE A 239 4.14 -5.52 -13.37
C ILE A 239 5.48 -5.65 -14.10
N ALA A 240 6.53 -6.12 -13.41
CA ALA A 240 7.84 -6.33 -14.01
C ALA A 240 7.93 -7.55 -14.95
N GLY A 241 6.86 -8.33 -15.12
CA GLY A 241 6.90 -9.58 -15.90
C GLY A 241 7.78 -10.67 -15.27
N THR A 242 7.85 -10.70 -13.94
CA THR A 242 8.59 -11.67 -13.12
C THR A 242 7.63 -12.49 -12.25
N VAL A 243 7.86 -13.79 -12.13
CA VAL A 243 6.93 -14.68 -11.42
C VAL A 243 7.05 -14.45 -9.90
N PRO A 244 5.98 -14.03 -9.19
CA PRO A 244 6.04 -13.88 -7.73
C PRO A 244 6.00 -15.22 -7.01
N ILE A 245 6.90 -15.41 -6.06
CA ILE A 245 6.79 -16.44 -5.01
C ILE A 245 6.15 -15.75 -3.80
N TYR A 246 4.83 -15.86 -3.67
CA TYR A 246 4.03 -15.06 -2.73
C TYR A 246 3.71 -15.80 -1.43
N TYR A 247 3.80 -15.08 -0.31
CA TYR A 247 3.31 -15.50 1.01
C TYR A 247 2.88 -14.26 1.80
N GLY A 248 1.64 -14.22 2.26
CA GLY A 248 1.04 -13.01 2.83
C GLY A 248 -0.45 -13.21 3.01
N SER A 249 -1.27 -12.43 2.32
CA SER A 249 -2.73 -12.54 2.38
C SER A 249 -3.25 -13.89 1.86
N PRO A 250 -4.01 -14.65 2.66
CA PRO A 250 -4.72 -15.85 2.17
C PRO A 250 -5.71 -15.52 1.05
N SER A 251 -6.28 -14.32 1.05
CA SER A 251 -7.23 -13.85 0.05
C SER A 251 -6.59 -13.46 -1.29
N ALA A 252 -5.25 -13.43 -1.39
CA ALA A 252 -4.55 -13.13 -2.65
C ALA A 252 -4.97 -14.04 -3.81
N LYS A 253 -5.34 -15.30 -3.53
CA LYS A 253 -5.92 -16.23 -4.52
C LYS A 253 -7.16 -15.64 -5.21
N ASN A 254 -7.98 -14.91 -4.48
CA ASN A 254 -9.16 -14.23 -5.02
C ASN A 254 -8.76 -13.07 -5.93
N SER A 255 -7.71 -12.33 -5.58
CA SER A 255 -7.16 -11.26 -6.43
C SER A 255 -6.65 -11.82 -7.76
N PHE A 256 -5.93 -12.94 -7.74
CA PHE A 256 -5.57 -13.65 -8.97
C PHE A 256 -6.80 -14.05 -9.77
N SER A 257 -7.82 -14.65 -9.14
CA SER A 257 -9.05 -15.05 -9.85
C SER A 257 -9.79 -13.86 -10.51
N LYS A 258 -9.78 -12.68 -9.87
CA LYS A 258 -10.35 -11.45 -10.42
C LYS A 258 -9.50 -10.88 -11.57
N VAL A 259 -8.17 -10.88 -11.42
CA VAL A 259 -7.24 -10.48 -12.48
C VAL A 259 -7.40 -11.40 -13.70
N TYR A 260 -7.42 -12.72 -13.52
CA TYR A 260 -7.65 -13.69 -14.61
C TYR A 260 -9.02 -13.52 -15.28
N LYS A 261 -10.07 -13.14 -14.54
CA LYS A 261 -11.38 -12.81 -15.10
C LYS A 261 -11.38 -11.50 -15.89
N CYS A 262 -10.69 -10.46 -15.41
CA CYS A 262 -10.62 -9.18 -16.11
C CYS A 262 -9.74 -9.22 -17.37
N VAL A 263 -8.66 -10.01 -17.36
CA VAL A 263 -7.79 -10.21 -18.53
C VAL A 263 -8.49 -11.04 -19.62
N ASN A 264 -9.36 -11.98 -19.23
CA ASN A 264 -10.24 -12.70 -20.16
C ASN A 264 -11.55 -11.92 -20.35
N GLN A 265 -11.47 -10.83 -21.09
CA GLN A 265 -12.51 -9.81 -21.32
C GLN A 265 -13.79 -10.30 -22.08
N ASN A 266 -14.14 -11.59 -21.99
CA ASN A 266 -15.38 -12.17 -22.52
C ASN A 266 -16.38 -12.63 -21.43
N ASP A 267 -16.03 -12.59 -20.14
CA ASP A 267 -16.89 -13.12 -19.07
C ASP A 267 -17.35 -12.07 -18.04
N CYS A 268 -17.27 -10.78 -18.35
CA CYS A 268 -17.80 -9.71 -17.50
C CYS A 268 -19.26 -9.37 -17.89
N VAL A 269 -20.23 -10.03 -17.25
CA VAL A 269 -21.64 -9.59 -17.13
C VAL A 269 -21.89 -9.11 -15.70
#